data_AF-A0A9W8WAP5-F1
#
_entry.id   AF-A0A9W8WAP5-F1
#
_cell.length_a   1.000
_cell.length_b   1.000
_cell.length_c   1.000
_cell.angle_alpha   90.00
_cell.angle_beta   90.00
_cell.angle_gamma   90.00
#
_symmetry.space_group_name_H-M   'P 1'
#
loop_
_entity.id
_entity.type
_entity.pdbx_description
1 polymer ?
#
loop_
_entity_poly.entity_id
_entity_poly.type
_entity_poly.pdbx_seq_one_letter_code
_entity_poly.pdbx_strand_id
1 'polypeptide(L)'
;MSYSETFEAAFADPKNTAITSPDADVNAIIRNNYTVDEPFTYTKSLLWDMEVNKALGPDKYIRHVVRPGSLKVVDHTKDGSLEFFLRITDQRIWKDPDHD
;
A
#
# COMPACT_ATOMS: atom_id res chain seq x y z
N MET A 1 16.06 28.64 -5.38
CA MET A 1 14.75 28.13 -4.95
C MET A 1 14.93 26.68 -4.53
N SER A 2 14.64 26.38 -3.28
CA SER A 2 14.61 25.02 -2.76
C SER A 2 13.31 24.31 -3.17
N TYR A 3 13.29 22.98 -3.10
CA TYR A 3 12.08 22.20 -3.39
C TYR A 3 10.87 22.64 -2.55
N SER A 4 11.10 22.95 -1.26
CA SER A 4 10.06 23.43 -0.36
C SER A 4 9.45 24.74 -0.84
N GLU A 5 10.27 25.68 -1.31
CA GLU A 5 9.79 26.98 -1.80
C GLU A 5 8.95 26.83 -3.07
N THR A 6 9.36 25.94 -3.98
CA THR A 6 8.60 25.65 -5.21
C THR A 6 7.26 24.99 -4.90
N PHE A 7 7.24 24.06 -3.94
CA PHE A 7 6.02 23.38 -3.50
C PHE A 7 5.02 24.38 -2.90
N GLU A 8 5.46 25.19 -1.94
CA GLU A 8 4.60 26.19 -1.30
C GLU A 8 4.05 27.22 -2.30
N ALA A 9 4.88 27.69 -3.23
CA ALA A 9 4.43 28.61 -4.27
C ALA A 9 3.37 28.01 -5.19
N ALA A 10 3.50 26.72 -5.53
CA ALA A 10 2.49 26.02 -6.32
C ALA A 10 1.21 25.73 -5.53
N PHE A 11 1.33 25.41 -4.24
CA PHE A 11 0.19 25.11 -3.37
C PHE A 11 -0.63 26.35 -3.03
N ALA A 12 0.02 27.52 -2.95
CA ALA A 12 -0.63 28.81 -2.68
C ALA A 12 -1.26 29.49 -3.93
N ASP A 13 -1.00 29.00 -5.15
CA ASP A 13 -1.54 29.59 -6.38
C ASP A 13 -3.07 29.37 -6.45
N PRO A 14 -3.89 30.45 -6.48
CA PRO A 14 -5.35 30.34 -6.58
C PRO A 14 -5.85 29.70 -7.89
N LYS A 15 -4.98 29.57 -8.91
CA LYS A 15 -5.29 28.86 -10.15
C LYS A 15 -5.15 27.33 -10.02
N ASN A 16 -4.54 26.86 -8.94
CA ASN A 16 -4.41 25.45 -8.63
C ASN A 16 -5.51 25.02 -7.65
N THR A 17 -5.95 23.77 -7.76
CA THR A 17 -6.92 23.19 -6.83
C THR A 17 -6.21 22.79 -5.54
N ALA A 18 -5.97 23.74 -4.65
CA ALA A 18 -5.52 23.44 -3.30
C ALA A 18 -6.66 22.75 -2.53
N ILE A 19 -6.51 21.46 -2.25
CA ILE A 19 -7.41 20.73 -1.35
C ILE A 19 -6.69 20.56 -0.01
N THR A 20 -7.20 21.23 1.02
CA THR A 20 -6.79 20.96 2.40
C THR A 20 -7.86 20.09 3.02
N SER A 21 -7.50 18.86 3.37
CA SER A 21 -8.34 18.04 4.24
C SER A 21 -7.98 18.34 5.69
N PRO A 22 -8.94 18.30 6.63
CA PRO A 22 -8.62 18.35 8.05
C PRO A 22 -7.59 17.27 8.41
N ASP A 23 -6.71 17.56 9.35
CA ASP A 23 -5.79 16.56 9.89
C ASP A 23 -6.59 15.34 10.36
N ALA A 24 -6.34 14.20 9.74
CA ALA A 24 -6.97 12.96 10.13
C ALA A 24 -6.35 12.48 11.44
N ASP A 25 -7.17 12.18 12.46
CA ASP A 25 -6.71 11.41 13.61
C ASP A 25 -6.49 9.96 13.18
N VAL A 26 -5.29 9.71 12.63
CA VAL A 26 -4.87 8.41 12.10
C VAL A 26 -5.02 7.33 13.16
N ASN A 27 -4.72 7.63 14.42
CA ASN A 27 -4.82 6.66 15.51
C ASN A 27 -6.29 6.30 15.82
N ALA A 28 -7.20 7.27 15.79
CA ALA A 28 -8.63 7.00 15.93
C ALA A 28 -9.18 6.20 14.75
N ILE A 29 -8.80 6.55 13.52
CA ILE A 29 -9.21 5.80 12.32
C ILE A 29 -8.71 4.35 12.39
N ILE A 30 -7.45 4.14 12.75
CA ILE A 30 -6.89 2.79 12.88
C ILE A 30 -7.65 2.00 13.94
N ARG A 31 -7.86 2.57 15.14
CA ARG A 31 -8.62 1.89 16.21
C ARG A 31 -10.04 1.52 15.81
N ASN A 32 -10.72 2.36 15.03
CA ASN A 32 -12.11 2.12 14.63
C ASN A 32 -12.25 1.10 13.50
N ASN A 33 -11.25 1.02 12.60
CA ASN A 33 -11.36 0.21 11.38
C ASN A 33 -10.52 -1.08 11.42
N TYR A 34 -9.60 -1.21 12.38
CA TYR A 34 -8.71 -2.35 12.48
C TYR A 34 -8.75 -2.94 13.89
N THR A 35 -9.04 -4.24 13.97
CA THR A 35 -8.72 -5.02 15.17
C THR A 35 -7.22 -5.30 15.14
N VAL A 36 -6.47 -4.68 16.04
CA VAL A 36 -5.01 -4.86 16.15
C VAL A 36 -4.71 -5.82 17.29
N ASP A 37 -3.71 -6.68 17.09
CA ASP A 37 -3.17 -7.54 18.14
C ASP A 37 -2.43 -6.69 19.20
N GLU A 38 -1.97 -7.36 20.27
CA GLU A 38 -1.17 -6.72 21.32
C GLU A 38 0.02 -5.93 20.72
N PRO A 39 0.41 -4.80 21.34
CA PRO A 39 1.53 -4.00 20.87
C PRO A 39 2.79 -4.85 20.66
N PHE A 40 3.16 -5.02 19.39
CA PHE A 40 4.32 -5.80 18.99
C PHE A 40 5.32 -4.91 18.25
N THR A 41 6.60 -5.04 18.60
CA THR A 41 7.67 -4.27 17.96
C THR A 41 8.25 -5.09 16.81
N TYR A 42 8.03 -4.62 15.58
CA TYR A 42 8.62 -5.23 14.39
C TYR A 42 10.11 -4.91 14.31
N THR A 43 10.93 -5.93 14.08
CA THR A 43 12.31 -5.73 13.62
C THR A 43 12.30 -5.41 12.12
N LYS A 44 13.39 -4.81 11.63
CA LYS A 44 13.55 -4.52 10.20
C LYS A 44 13.37 -5.79 9.34
N SER A 45 13.91 -6.92 9.79
CA SER A 45 13.79 -8.19 9.06
C SER A 45 12.36 -8.69 9.02
N LEU A 46 11.62 -8.62 10.13
CA LEU A 46 10.22 -9.02 10.17
C LEU A 46 9.36 -8.19 9.21
N LEU A 47 9.60 -6.87 9.16
CA LEU A 47 8.91 -6.00 8.21
C LEU A 47 9.29 -6.34 6.77
N TRP A 48 10.57 -6.56 6.49
CA TRP A 48 11.03 -6.93 5.16
C TRP A 48 10.43 -8.26 4.68
N ASP A 49 10.42 -9.28 5.55
CA ASP A 49 9.82 -10.58 5.24
C ASP A 49 8.32 -10.45 4.96
N MET A 50 7.62 -9.60 5.71
CA MET A 50 6.20 -9.30 5.46
C MET A 50 5.99 -8.69 4.06
N GLU A 51 6.81 -7.70 3.68
CA GLU A 51 6.68 -7.04 2.38
C GLU A 51 7.05 -7.97 1.21
N VAL A 52 8.06 -8.82 1.37
CA VAL A 52 8.39 -9.87 0.38
C VAL A 52 7.22 -10.84 0.23
N ASN A 53 6.62 -11.29 1.33
CA ASN A 53 5.46 -12.17 1.30
C ASN A 53 4.25 -11.51 0.59
N LYS A 54 3.97 -10.23 0.86
CA LYS A 54 2.92 -9.46 0.18
C LYS A 54 3.22 -9.27 -1.31
N ALA A 55 4.48 -9.08 -1.68
CA ALA A 55 4.90 -8.92 -3.06
C ALA A 55 4.64 -10.21 -3.88
N LEU A 56 5.05 -11.35 -3.33
CA LEU A 56 4.96 -12.66 -3.97
C LEU A 56 3.58 -13.31 -3.89
N GLY A 57 2.82 -13.08 -2.81
CA GLY A 57 1.54 -13.76 -2.53
C GLY A 57 0.39 -12.84 -2.13
N PRO A 58 0.08 -11.78 -2.90
CA PRO A 58 -0.88 -10.76 -2.47
C PRO A 58 -2.30 -11.30 -2.28
N ASP A 59 -2.71 -12.35 -2.99
CA ASP A 59 -4.02 -13.00 -2.84
C ASP A 59 -4.17 -13.73 -1.49
N LYS A 60 -3.05 -14.08 -0.84
CA LYS A 60 -3.03 -14.66 0.50
C LYS A 60 -2.92 -13.58 1.59
N TYR A 61 -2.05 -12.59 1.39
CA TYR A 61 -1.66 -11.62 2.43
C TYR A 61 -2.42 -10.28 2.35
N ILE A 62 -3.09 -9.98 1.24
CA ILE A 62 -3.84 -8.73 1.00
C ILE A 62 -5.24 -9.05 0.45
N ARG A 63 -5.95 -9.98 1.11
CA ARG A 63 -7.26 -10.50 0.67
C ARG A 63 -8.37 -9.46 0.55
N HIS A 64 -8.25 -8.35 1.27
CA HIS A 64 -9.21 -7.25 1.21
C HIS A 64 -9.02 -6.37 -0.04
N VAL A 65 -7.94 -6.57 -0.80
CA VAL A 65 -7.69 -5.89 -2.09
C VAL A 65 -7.72 -6.90 -3.23
N VAL A 66 -7.10 -8.08 -3.06
CA VAL A 66 -6.90 -9.07 -4.12
C VAL A 66 -7.82 -10.27 -3.93
N ARG A 67 -8.49 -10.70 -5.02
CA ARG A 67 -9.35 -11.89 -4.99
C ARG A 67 -8.50 -13.14 -4.71
N PRO A 68 -8.82 -13.94 -3.67
CA PRO A 68 -8.10 -15.17 -3.37
C PRO A 68 -7.99 -16.11 -4.58
N GLY A 69 -6.80 -16.65 -4.85
CA GLY A 69 -6.55 -17.58 -5.95
C GLY A 69 -6.45 -16.95 -7.34
N SER A 70 -6.57 -15.62 -7.47
CA SER A 70 -6.40 -14.92 -8.76
C SER A 70 -4.95 -14.73 -9.18
N LEU A 71 -4.00 -14.94 -8.26
CA LEU A 71 -2.59 -14.68 -8.50
C LEU A 71 -2.03 -15.60 -9.60
N LYS A 72 -1.38 -14.99 -10.59
CA LYS A 72 -0.50 -15.66 -11.55
C LYS A 72 0.85 -14.97 -11.54
N VAL A 73 1.92 -15.75 -11.50
CA VAL A 73 3.30 -15.27 -11.57
C VAL A 73 3.93 -15.79 -12.85
N VAL A 74 4.56 -14.90 -13.62
CA VAL A 74 5.28 -15.21 -14.86
C VAL A 74 6.69 -14.64 -14.82
N ASP A 75 7.59 -15.23 -15.61
CA ASP A 75 9.00 -14.80 -15.76
C ASP A 75 9.76 -14.67 -14.43
N HIS A 76 9.51 -15.60 -13.51
CA HIS A 76 10.16 -15.59 -12.21
C HIS A 76 11.61 -16.07 -12.30
N THR A 77 12.55 -15.15 -12.07
CA THR A 77 14.00 -15.38 -12.10
C THR A 77 14.67 -14.86 -10.84
N LYS A 78 15.83 -15.44 -10.50
CA LYS A 78 16.66 -15.03 -9.36
C LYS A 78 18.09 -14.79 -9.81
N ASP A 79 18.65 -13.67 -9.40
CA ASP A 79 20.05 -13.32 -9.58
C ASP A 79 20.67 -12.90 -8.24
N GLY A 80 21.36 -13.86 -7.60
CA GLY A 80 21.90 -13.68 -6.26
C GLY A 80 20.82 -13.33 -5.23
N SER A 81 20.84 -12.09 -4.74
CA SER A 81 19.87 -11.57 -3.76
C SER A 81 18.67 -10.86 -4.39
N LEU A 82 18.65 -10.71 -5.72
CA LEU A 82 17.57 -10.07 -6.46
C LEU A 82 16.63 -11.12 -7.04
N GLU A 83 15.34 -10.82 -6.99
CA GLU A 83 14.26 -11.65 -7.50
C GLU A 83 13.41 -10.79 -8.43
N PHE A 84 13.21 -11.28 -9.67
CA PHE A 84 12.45 -10.58 -10.71
C PHE A 84 11.27 -11.45 -11.10
N PHE A 85 10.09 -10.87 -11.18
CA PHE A 85 8.89 -11.55 -11.61
C PHE A 85 7.84 -10.54 -12.07
N LEU A 86 6.92 -10.99 -12.93
CA LEU A 86 5.69 -10.27 -13.24
C LEU A 86 4.53 -10.98 -12.55
N ARG A 87 3.64 -10.21 -11.94
CA ARG A 87 2.42 -10.72 -11.29
C ARG A 87 1.17 -10.18 -11.96
N ILE A 88 0.16 -11.03 -12.07
CA ILE A 88 -1.18 -10.72 -12.55
C ILE A 88 -2.16 -11.13 -11.44
N THR A 89 -3.06 -10.23 -11.06
CA THR A 89 -4.01 -10.41 -9.95
C THR A 89 -5.32 -9.73 -10.28
N ASP A 90 -6.43 -10.30 -9.83
CA ASP A 90 -7.73 -9.63 -9.89
C ASP A 90 -7.94 -8.85 -8.58
N GLN A 91 -8.17 -7.55 -8.69
CA GLN A 91 -8.32 -6.65 -7.55
C GLN A 91 -9.75 -6.13 -7.44
N ARG A 92 -10.24 -5.95 -6.21
CA ARG A 92 -11.51 -5.31 -5.93
C ARG A 92 -11.52 -3.90 -6.51
N ILE A 93 -12.66 -3.51 -7.06
CA ILE A 93 -12.83 -2.17 -7.62
C ILE A 93 -12.95 -1.20 -6.45
N TRP A 94 -12.11 -0.16 -6.43
CA TRP A 94 -12.15 0.87 -5.38
C TRP A 94 -13.53 1.53 -5.21
N LYS A 95 -14.28 1.63 -6.31
CA LYS A 95 -15.63 2.20 -6.36
C LYS A 95 -16.71 1.27 -5.81
N ASP A 96 -16.47 -0.05 -5.83
CA ASP A 96 -17.42 -1.05 -5.34
C ASP A 96 -16.65 -2.24 -4.73
N PRO A 97 -16.17 -2.10 -3.48
CA PRO A 97 -15.28 -3.07 -2.85
C PRO A 97 -15.95 -4.42 -2.56
N ASP A 98 -17.28 -4.48 -2.58
CA ASP A 98 -18.09 -5.66 -2.26
C ASP A 98 -18.64 -6.37 -3.51
N HIS A 99 -18.34 -5.85 -4.70
CA HIS A 99 -18.68 -6.50 -5.95
C HIS A 99 -17.71 -7.66 -6.24
N ASP A 100 -18.24 -8.88 -6.28
CA ASP A 100 -17.55 -10.10 -6.71
C ASP A 100 -17.28 -10.12 -8.23
#